data_AF-A0A7Y5MP39-F1
#
_entry.id   AF-A0A7Y5MP39-F1
#
_cell.length_a   1.000
_cell.length_b   1.000
_cell.length_c   1.000
_cell.angle_alpha   90.00
_cell.angle_beta   90.00
_cell.angle_gamma   90.00
#
_symmetry.space_group_name_H-M   'P 1'
#
loop_
_entity.id
_entity.type
_entity.pdbx_description
1 polymer ?
#
loop_
_entity_poly.entity_id
_entity_poly.type
_entity_poly.pdbx_seq_one_letter_code
_entity_poly.pdbx_strand_id
1 'polypeptide(L)' 'MVAAKTPNQTEAALREVLPRRYWIPINDLLVTYGRTLCRPTSPLCSECRIADICARVGVSRSR' A
#
# COMPACT_ATOMS: atom_id res chain seq x y z
N MET A 1 6.47 -5.00 7.89
CA MET A 1 6.02 -4.47 6.57
C MET A 1 6.98 -4.98 5.52
N VAL A 2 6.47 -5.50 4.41
CA VAL A 2 7.31 -6.03 3.34
C VAL A 2 8.02 -4.85 2.66
N ALA A 3 9.34 -4.76 2.84
CA ALA A 3 10.17 -3.76 2.18
C ALA A 3 10.63 -4.30 0.83
N ALA A 4 9.79 -4.14 -0.20
CA ALA A 4 10.13 -4.53 -1.56
C ALA A 4 10.59 -3.31 -2.37
N LYS A 5 11.78 -3.41 -2.97
CA LYS A 5 12.41 -2.31 -3.72
C LYS A 5 11.91 -2.23 -5.17
N THR A 6 11.22 -3.26 -5.65
CA THR A 6 10.68 -3.34 -7.01
C THR A 6 9.25 -3.90 -7.00
N PRO A 7 8.40 -3.49 -7.96
CA PRO A 7 7.03 -4.00 -8.07
C PRO A 7 6.95 -5.54 -8.07
N ASN A 8 7.91 -6.19 -8.76
CA ASN A 8 7.99 -7.64 -8.83
C ASN A 8 8.28 -8.30 -7.47
N GLN A 9 9.11 -7.67 -6.63
CA GLN A 9 9.38 -8.17 -5.27
C GLN A 9 8.17 -7.98 -4.37
N THR A 10 7.43 -6.87 -4.52
CA THR A 10 6.19 -6.61 -3.77
C THR A 10 5.15 -7.67 -4.12
N GLU A 11 4.99 -7.96 -5.40
CA GLU A 11 4.02 -8.94 -5.87
C GLU A 11 4.40 -10.35 -5.42
N ALA A 12 5.67 -10.76 -5.53
CA ALA A 12 6.13 -12.06 -5.04
C ALA A 12 5.84 -12.25 -3.54
N ALA A 13 6.17 -11.27 -2.71
CA ALA A 13 5.90 -11.33 -1.27
C ALA A 13 4.40 -11.32 -0.93
N LEU A 14 3.59 -10.57 -1.68
CA LEU A 14 2.12 -10.61 -1.53
C LEU A 14 1.57 -11.99 -1.92
N ARG A 15 2.11 -12.63 -2.95
CA ARG A 15 1.71 -13.96 -3.40
C ARG A 15 2.02 -15.07 -2.39
N GLU A 16 3.06 -14.91 -1.57
CA GLU A 16 3.41 -15.86 -0.50
C GLU A 16 2.44 -15.79 0.70
N VAL A 17 1.90 -14.61 0.98
CA VAL A 17 1.01 -14.38 2.14
C VAL A 17 -0.46 -14.51 1.78
N LEU A 18 -0.84 -14.21 0.53
CA LEU A 18 -2.24 -14.13 0.10
C LEU A 18 -2.69 -15.36 -0.70
N PRO A 19 -3.87 -15.92 -0.42
CA PRO A 19 -4.48 -16.95 -1.26
C PRO A 19 -4.65 -16.46 -2.69
N ARG A 20 -4.29 -17.30 -3.69
CA ARG A 20 -4.35 -16.99 -5.13
C ARG A 20 -5.64 -16.33 -5.60
N ARG A 21 -6.78 -16.73 -5.02
CA ARG A 21 -8.11 -16.18 -5.35
C ARG A 21 -8.25 -14.67 -5.13
N TYR A 22 -7.41 -14.08 -4.30
CA TYR A 22 -7.51 -12.67 -3.91
C TYR A 22 -6.44 -11.77 -4.54
N TRP A 23 -5.53 -12.28 -5.37
CA TRP A 23 -4.44 -11.47 -5.91
C TRP A 23 -4.94 -10.30 -6.75
N ILE A 24 -5.88 -10.55 -7.67
CA ILE A 24 -6.47 -9.51 -8.52
C ILE A 24 -7.22 -8.45 -7.70
N PRO A 25 -8.22 -8.80 -6.86
CA PRO A 25 -8.98 -7.80 -6.13
C PRO A 25 -8.13 -7.03 -5.11
N ILE A 26 -7.13 -7.66 -4.50
CA ILE A 26 -6.24 -6.96 -3.56
C ILE A 26 -5.34 -5.99 -4.30
N ASN A 27 -4.76 -6.37 -5.44
CA ASN A 27 -3.96 -5.44 -6.25
C ASN A 27 -4.78 -4.23 -6.70
N ASP A 28 -6.01 -4.44 -7.17
CA ASP A 28 -6.89 -3.35 -7.57
C ASP A 28 -7.22 -2.42 -6.40
N LEU A 29 -7.51 -2.99 -5.23
CA LEU A 29 -7.74 -2.24 -4.00
C LEU A 29 -6.50 -1.42 -3.59
N LEU A 30 -5.31 -2.02 -3.62
CA LEU A 30 -4.05 -1.35 -3.27
C LEU A 30 -3.73 -0.21 -4.24
N VAL A 31 -3.91 -0.41 -5.55
CA VAL A 31 -3.71 0.62 -6.57
C VAL A 31 -4.68 1.76 -6.39
N THR A 32 -5.96 1.46 -6.18
CA THR A 32 -7.00 2.47 -5.93
C THR A 32 -6.68 3.25 -4.67
N TYR A 33 -6.33 2.56 -3.57
CA TYR A 33 -5.96 3.16 -2.30
C TYR A 33 -4.75 4.10 -2.41
N GLY A 34 -3.73 3.69 -3.16
CA GLY A 34 -2.53 4.51 -3.42
C GLY A 34 -2.84 5.77 -4.22
N ARG A 35 -3.81 5.71 -5.15
CA ARG A 35 -4.21 6.87 -5.96
C ARG A 35 -5.16 7.81 -5.25
N THR A 36 -6.03 7.29 -4.37
CA THR A 36 -7.08 8.09 -3.71
C THR A 36 -6.63 8.65 -2.37
N LEU A 37 -5.96 7.85 -1.53
CA LEU A 37 -5.57 8.20 -0.16
C LEU A 37 -4.05 8.34 -0.02
N CYS A 38 -3.29 7.28 -0.32
CA CYS A 38 -1.84 7.24 -0.13
C CYS A 38 -1.05 7.82 -1.32
N ARG A 39 -1.47 9.03 -1.75
CA ARG A 39 -0.95 9.72 -2.93
C ARG A 39 0.55 10.00 -2.81
N PRO A 40 1.31 10.01 -3.93
CA PRO A 40 2.75 10.27 -3.91
C PRO A 40 3.09 11.68 -3.39
N THR A 41 2.20 12.64 -3.60
CA THR A 41 2.31 14.00 -3.08
C THR A 41 1.24 14.23 -2.01
N SER A 42 1.68 14.45 -0.77
CA SER A 42 0.81 14.78 0.37
C SER A 42 -0.35 13.78 0.56
N PRO A 43 -0.07 12.51 0.94
CA PRO A 43 -1.11 11.53 1.23
C PRO A 43 -2.07 12.01 2.33
N LEU A 44 -3.33 11.55 2.27
CA LEU A 44 -4.40 11.85 3.22
C LEU A 44 -4.32 10.88 4.41
N CYS A 45 -3.29 11.02 5.24
CA CYS A 45 -3.07 10.20 6.41
C CYS A 45 -4.09 10.46 7.53
N SER A 46 -4.69 11.64 7.61
CA SER A 46 -5.75 11.94 8.60
C SER A 46 -7.04 11.16 8.33
N GLU A 47 -7.36 10.91 7.06
CA GLU A 47 -8.54 10.13 6.63
C GLU A 47 -8.21 8.63 6.45
N CYS A 48 -6.94 8.26 6.55
CA CYS A 48 -6.45 6.90 6.36
C CYS A 48 -6.79 6.00 7.56
N ARG A 49 -7.61 4.96 7.31
CA ARG A 49 -8.09 4.02 8.34
C ARG A 49 -7.00 3.08 8.90
N ILE A 50 -5.84 3.04 8.28
CA ILE A 50 -4.68 2.25 8.72
C ILE A 50 -3.52 3.15 9.18
N ALA A 51 -3.78 4.44 9.40
CA ALA A 51 -2.74 5.43 9.74
C ALA A 51 -2.07 5.19 11.09
N ASP A 52 -2.74 4.46 11.98
CA ASP A 52 -2.31 4.01 13.30
C ASP A 52 -1.30 2.87 13.23
N ILE A 53 -1.43 1.97 12.25
CA ILE A 53 -0.52 0.85 12.02
C ILE A 53 0.46 1.06 10.86
N CYS A 54 0.39 2.20 10.16
CA CYS A 54 1.24 2.52 9.02
C CYS A 54 2.60 3.08 9.47
N ALA A 55 3.71 2.54 8.95
CA ALA A 55 5.06 3.02 9.28
C ALA A 55 5.47 4.28 8.51
N ARG A 56 4.60 4.77 7.61
CA ARG A 56 4.77 6.04 6.85
C ARG A 56 6.14 6.16 6.16
N VAL A 57 6.65 5.03 5.64
CA VAL A 57 7.96 4.97 4.98
C VAL A 57 7.99 5.91 3.78
N GLY A 58 8.89 6.89 3.79
CA GLY A 58 9.03 7.88 2.71
C GLY A 58 7.99 9.02 2.72
N VAL A 59 7.11 9.09 3.73
CA VAL A 59 6.14 10.18 3.86
C VAL A 59 6.79 11.36 4.61
N SER A 60 7.16 12.40 3.88
CA SER A 60 7.74 13.63 4.45
C SER A 60 6.70 14.69 4.82
N ARG A 61 5.57 14.72 4.11
CA ARG A 61 4.42 15.60 4.37
C ARG A 61 3.14 14.82 4.09
N SER A 62 2.13 14.99 4.93
CA SER A 62 0.81 14.38 4.79
C SER A 62 -0.28 15.35 5.25
N ARG A 63 -1.49 15.16 4.74
CA ARG A 63 -2.72 15.79 5.23
C ARG A 63 -3.50 14.84 6.10
#